data_AF-A0A6H5L6V9-F1
#
_entry.id   AF-A0A6H5L6V9-F1
#
_cell.length_a   1.000
_cell.length_b   1.000
_cell.length_c   1.000
_cell.angle_alpha   90.00
_cell.angle_beta   90.00
_cell.angle_gamma   90.00
#
_symmetry.space_group_name_H-M   'P 1'
#
loop_
_entity.id
_entity.type
_entity.pdbx_description
1 polymer ?
#
loop_
_entity_poly.entity_id
_entity_poly.type
_entity_poly.pdbx_seq_one_letter_code
_entity_poly.pdbx_strand_id
1 'polypeptide(L)' 'MHVAGKDSHHLRGGPPVHRPETLEGVVLRERRNWRIFSAFARQEYPECLQIIEEQLRACNGLAEYAIHVKGENYSTSLW' A
#
# COMPACT_ATOMS: atom_id res chain seq x y z
N MET A 1 10.28 55.66 5.32
CA MET A 1 9.44 54.70 4.59
C MET A 1 10.12 53.34 4.75
N HIS A 2 9.79 52.49 5.74
CA HIS A 2 8.73 51.45 5.72
C HIS A 2 8.80 50.60 4.42
N VAL A 3 8.98 49.27 4.36
CA VAL A 3 9.01 48.14 5.32
C VAL A 3 9.71 46.95 4.64
N ALA A 4 10.35 46.10 5.45
CA ALA A 4 10.74 44.74 5.10
C ALA A 4 9.57 43.73 5.21
N GLY A 5 9.41 42.86 4.22
CA GLY A 5 8.69 41.58 4.33
C GLY A 5 9.07 40.76 3.10
N LYS A 6 9.87 39.70 3.17
CA LYS A 6 9.75 38.45 3.93
C LYS A 6 8.37 37.82 3.84
N ASP A 7 8.38 36.65 3.18
CA ASP A 7 7.51 35.51 3.41
C ASP A 7 6.05 35.68 3.08
N SER A 8 5.68 35.44 1.81
CA SER A 8 4.32 35.05 1.44
C SER A 8 4.33 34.53 0.03
N HIS A 9 4.41 33.21 -0.16
CA HIS A 9 3.63 32.44 -1.15
C HIS A 9 3.79 30.93 -0.84
N HIS A 10 3.60 30.56 0.42
CA HIS A 10 3.21 29.20 0.81
C HIS A 10 1.70 29.06 0.58
N LEU A 11 1.25 28.93 -0.67
CA LEU A 11 -0.07 28.40 -1.00
C LEU A 11 0.00 27.73 -2.38
N ARG A 12 0.73 26.62 -2.47
CA ARG A 12 0.57 25.66 -3.58
C ARG A 12 0.14 24.32 -3.00
N GLY A 13 -0.99 24.34 -2.28
CA GLY A 13 -1.81 23.16 -2.07
C GLY A 13 -2.47 22.82 -3.41
N GLY A 14 -1.70 22.28 -4.34
CA GLY A 14 -2.29 21.58 -5.48
C GLY A 14 -3.13 20.41 -4.93
N PRO A 15 -4.21 20.01 -5.63
CA PRO A 15 -4.91 18.78 -5.28
C PRO A 15 -3.86 17.66 -5.16
N PRO A 16 -4.01 16.71 -4.21
CA PRO A 16 -3.11 15.57 -4.16
C PRO A 16 -3.06 14.99 -5.57
N VAL A 17 -1.89 15.05 -6.18
CA VAL A 17 -1.67 14.49 -7.50
C VAL A 17 -1.82 13.00 -7.31
N HIS A 18 -3.06 12.50 -7.42
CA HIS A 18 -3.34 11.11 -7.72
C HIS A 18 -2.73 10.90 -9.10
N ARG A 19 -1.42 10.68 -9.11
CA ARG A 19 -0.72 10.16 -10.27
C ARG A 19 -1.49 8.88 -10.60
N PRO A 20 -2.19 8.79 -11.74
CA PRO A 20 -2.85 7.56 -12.10
C PRO A 20 -1.78 6.48 -12.05
N GLU A 21 -2.06 5.46 -11.24
CA GLU A 21 -1.19 4.30 -11.14
C GLU A 21 -1.04 3.76 -12.58
N THR A 22 0.19 3.52 -13.01
CA THR A 22 0.40 3.02 -14.37
C THR A 22 -0.37 1.71 -14.52
N LEU A 23 -0.91 1.43 -15.71
CA LEU A 23 -1.61 0.17 -15.98
C LEU A 23 -0.74 -1.04 -15.57
N GLU A 24 0.58 -0.93 -15.79
CA GLU A 24 1.57 -1.89 -15.32
C GLU A 24 1.57 -2.05 -13.79
N GLY A 25 1.53 -0.94 -13.03
CA GLY A 25 1.44 -0.97 -11.57
C GLY A 25 0.19 -1.69 -11.07
N VAL A 26 -0.95 -1.43 -11.69
CA VAL A 26 -2.22 -2.11 -11.39
C VAL A 26 -2.10 -3.61 -11.64
N VAL A 27 -1.62 -4.01 -12.82
CA VAL A 27 -1.47 -5.43 -13.18
C VAL A 27 -0.50 -6.16 -12.24
N LEU A 28 0.61 -5.52 -11.87
CA LEU A 28 1.59 -6.08 -10.94
C LEU A 28 1.00 -6.26 -9.54
N ARG A 29 0.19 -5.30 -9.06
CA ARG A 29 -0.50 -5.40 -7.77
C ARG A 29 -1.52 -6.54 -7.80
N GLU A 30 -2.39 -6.59 -8.81
CA GLU A 30 -3.40 -7.65 -8.90
C GLU A 30 -2.77 -9.04 -8.98
N ARG A 31 -1.68 -9.19 -9.73
CA ARG A 31 -0.93 -10.45 -9.77
C ARG A 31 -0.41 -10.86 -8.39
N ARG A 32 0.05 -9.91 -7.57
CA ARG A 32 0.47 -10.21 -6.19
C ARG A 32 -0.72 -10.52 -5.28
N ASN A 33 -1.84 -9.79 -5.41
CA ASN A 33 -3.08 -10.09 -4.70
C ASN A 33 -3.54 -11.53 -4.98
N TRP A 34 -3.49 -11.98 -6.24
CA TRP A 34 -3.80 -13.37 -6.60
C TRP A 34 -2.88 -14.40 -5.94
N ARG A 35 -1.58 -14.08 -5.77
CA ARG A 35 -0.65 -14.96 -5.07
C ARG A 35 -0.95 -15.01 -3.57
N ILE A 36 -1.25 -13.87 -2.94
CA ILE A 36 -1.69 -13.79 -1.54
C ILE A 36 -2.94 -14.65 -1.33
N PHE A 37 -3.97 -14.48 -2.18
CA PHE A 37 -5.18 -15.28 -2.12
C PHE A 37 -4.89 -16.78 -2.22
N SER A 38 -4.06 -17.18 -3.19
CA SER A 38 -3.77 -18.59 -3.44
C SER A 38 -3.02 -19.25 -2.28
N ALA A 39 -2.04 -18.56 -1.69
CA ALA A 39 -1.31 -19.04 -0.51
C ALA A 39 -2.22 -19.11 0.73
N PHE A 40 -3.06 -18.08 0.94
CA PHE A 40 -4.02 -18.05 2.04
C PHE A 40 -5.04 -19.20 1.94
N ALA A 41 -5.62 -19.43 0.74
CA ALA A 41 -6.58 -20.51 0.50
C ALA A 41 -5.97 -21.91 0.71
N ARG A 42 -4.67 -22.07 0.45
CA ARG A 42 -3.90 -23.29 0.70
C ARG A 42 -3.41 -23.43 2.15
N GLN A 43 -3.70 -22.45 3.02
CA GLN A 43 -3.24 -22.39 4.41
C GLN A 43 -1.70 -22.33 4.53
N GLU A 44 -1.02 -21.87 3.48
CA GLU A 44 0.42 -21.63 3.48
C GLU A 44 0.72 -20.27 4.11
N TYR A 45 0.33 -20.10 5.37
CA TYR A 45 0.37 -18.80 6.05
C TYR A 45 1.77 -18.16 6.12
N PRO A 46 2.88 -18.90 6.32
CA PRO A 46 4.22 -18.30 6.28
C PRO A 46 4.57 -17.69 4.92
N GLU A 47 4.24 -18.37 3.82
CA GLU A 47 4.46 -17.85 2.46
C GLU A 47 3.53 -16.66 2.18
N CYS A 48 2.26 -16.77 2.58
CA CYS A 48 1.28 -15.69 2.48
C CYS A 48 1.78 -14.41 3.18
N LEU A 49 2.29 -14.53 4.41
CA LEU A 49 2.85 -13.41 5.17
C LEU A 49 4.09 -12.82 4.49
N GLN A 50 4.98 -13.63 3.92
CA GLN A 50 6.13 -13.13 3.18
C GLN A 50 5.72 -12.26 1.98
N ILE A 51 4.75 -12.73 1.19
CA ILE A 51 4.25 -12.00 0.01
C ILE A 51 3.57 -10.69 0.43
N ILE A 52 2.79 -10.72 1.52
CA ILE A 52 2.15 -9.52 2.11
C ILE A 52 3.22 -8.49 2.52
N GLU A 53 4.25 -8.90 3.26
CA GLU A 53 5.33 -8.00 3.71
C GLU A 53 6.08 -7.36 2.54
N GLU A 54 6.40 -8.15 1.51
CA GLU A 54 7.05 -7.64 0.30
C GLU A 54 6.17 -6.62 -0.43
N GLN A 55 4.86 -6.90 -0.56
CA GLN A 55 3.92 -6.00 -1.20
C GLN A 55 3.80 -4.69 -0.41
N LEU A 56 3.64 -4.77 0.91
CA LEU A 56 3.55 -3.58 1.78
C LEU A 56 4.83 -2.74 1.73
N ARG A 57 6.02 -3.36 1.70
CA ARG A 57 7.28 -2.63 1.51
C ARG A 57 7.34 -1.93 0.15
N ALA A 58 6.89 -2.59 -0.92
CA ALA A 58 6.94 -2.03 -2.27
C ALA A 58 5.97 -0.85 -2.48
N CYS A 59 4.88 -0.79 -1.73
CA CYS A 59 3.84 0.26 -1.87
C CYS A 59 3.80 1.22 -0.67
N ASN A 60 4.84 1.28 0.16
CA ASN A 60 4.88 2.11 1.37
C ASN A 60 3.65 1.91 2.29
N GLY A 61 3.21 0.66 2.44
CA GLY A 61 2.04 0.28 3.22
C GLY A 61 0.71 0.48 2.53
N LEU A 62 0.66 1.00 1.29
CA LEU A 62 -0.58 1.25 0.53
C LEU A 62 -1.03 0.02 -0.30
N ALA A 63 -1.34 -1.09 0.37
CA ALA A 63 -1.92 -2.28 -0.27
C ALA A 63 -3.09 -2.83 0.55
N GLU A 64 -4.29 -2.36 0.25
CA GLU A 64 -5.52 -2.68 0.98
C GLU A 64 -5.76 -4.20 1.14
N TYR A 65 -5.65 -4.96 0.04
CA TYR A 65 -5.84 -6.41 0.08
C TYR A 65 -4.81 -7.10 0.99
N ALA A 66 -3.55 -6.69 0.93
CA ALA A 66 -2.49 -7.25 1.76
C ALA A 66 -2.72 -6.94 3.25
N ILE A 67 -3.19 -5.73 3.59
CA ILE A 67 -3.56 -5.34 4.96
C ILE A 67 -4.71 -6.21 5.48
N HIS A 68 -5.76 -6.36 4.66
CA HIS A 68 -6.94 -7.15 5.03
C HIS A 68 -6.57 -8.60 5.35
N VAL A 69 -5.87 -9.28 4.43
CA VAL A 69 -5.45 -10.68 4.62
C VAL A 69 -4.47 -10.83 5.79
N LYS A 70 -3.61 -9.84 6.04
CA LYS A 70 -2.70 -9.85 7.20
C LYS A 70 -3.47 -9.88 8.52
N GLY A 71 -4.56 -9.12 8.62
CA GLY A 71 -5.46 -9.16 9.79
C GLY A 71 -6.09 -10.53 10.01
N GLU A 72 -6.58 -11.15 8.94
CA GLU A 72 -7.18 -12.50 8.98
C GLU A 72 -6.15 -13.60 9.32
N ASN A 73 -4.92 -13.49 8.81
CA ASN A 73 -3.81 -14.39 9.15
C ASN A 73 -3.49 -14.37 10.66
N TYR A 74 -3.50 -13.19 11.30
CA TYR A 74 -3.30 -13.10 12.74
C TYR A 74 -4.48 -13.66 13.53
N SER A 75 -5.70 -13.52 13.03
CA SER A 75 -6.91 -14.08 13.64
C SER A 75 -6.92 -15.62 13.59
N THR A 76 -6.49 -16.21 12.47
CA THR A 76 -6.43 -17.67 12.27
C THR A 76 -5.27 -18.34 13.01
N SER A 77 -4.23 -17.60 13.37
CA SER A 77 -3.09 -18.10 14.15
C SER A 77 -3.34 -18.14 15.67
N LEU A 78 -4.52 -17.69 16.14
CA LEU A 78 -4.89 -17.62 17.56
C LEU A 78 -5.76 -18.81 18.04
N TRP A 79 -5.90 -19.86 17.22
CA TRP A 79 -6.65 -21.08 17.53
C TRP A 79 -5.79 -22.33 17.39
#